data_AF-A0A973GNQ7-F1
#
_entry.id   AF-A0A973GNQ7-F1
#
_cell.length_a   1.000
_cell.length_b   1.000
_cell.length_c   1.000
_cell.angle_alpha   90.00
_cell.angle_beta   90.00
_cell.angle_gamma   90.00
#
_symmetry.space_group_name_H-M   'P 1'
#
loop_
_entity.id
_entity.type
_entity.pdbx_description
1 polymer ?
#
loop_
_entity_poly.entity_id
_entity_poly.type
_entity_poly.pdbx_seq_one_letter_code
_entity_poly.pdbx_strand_id
1 'polypeptide(L)' 'HTIFFLNAGVKLTTTNEETAPLLKEIETMGVEIYTCGTCLKYFNLESSLKVGHRGTTNHIVEGLQDFGKVVWI' A
#
# COMPACT_ATOMS: atom_id res chain seq x y z
N HIS A 1 4.74 10.51 -6.15
CA HIS A 1 3.38 9.93 -6.31
C HIS A 1 3.15 8.91 -5.22
N THR A 2 1.90 8.61 -4.85
CA THR A 2 1.63 7.70 -3.71
C THR A 2 0.51 6.72 -4.06
N ILE A 3 0.68 5.46 -3.67
CA ILE A 3 -0.31 4.38 -3.85
C ILE A 3 -0.67 3.80 -2.48
N PHE A 4 -1.97 3.68 -2.22
CA PHE A 4 -2.50 3.05 -1.02
C PHE A 4 -3.14 1.70 -1.33
N PHE A 5 -2.73 0.64 -0.63
CA PHE A 5 -3.37 -0.67 -0.67
C PHE A 5 -4.30 -0.84 0.54
N LEU A 6 -5.59 -1.01 0.26
CA LEU A 6 -6.67 -1.11 1.24
C LEU A 6 -7.41 -2.45 1.08
N ASN A 7 -8.12 -2.87 2.12
CA ASN A 7 -8.95 -4.08 2.11
C ASN A 7 -8.18 -5.31 1.60
N ALA A 8 -8.75 -6.08 0.67
CA ALA A 8 -8.09 -7.24 0.08
C ALA A 8 -6.87 -6.88 -0.79
N GLY A 9 -6.71 -5.61 -1.19
CA GLY A 9 -5.56 -5.13 -1.96
C GLY A 9 -4.24 -5.29 -1.23
N VAL A 10 -4.24 -5.40 0.10
CA VAL A 10 -3.00 -5.65 0.88
C VAL A 10 -2.31 -6.97 0.53
N LYS A 11 -3.01 -7.90 -0.13
CA LYS A 11 -2.41 -9.15 -0.65
C LYS A 11 -1.40 -8.91 -1.77
N LEU A 12 -1.52 -7.79 -2.48
CA LEU A 12 -0.66 -7.44 -3.61
C LEU A 12 0.75 -7.00 -3.17
N THR A 13 0.85 -6.38 -1.99
CA THR A 13 2.12 -5.96 -1.38
C THR A 13 2.72 -7.00 -0.41
N THR A 14 2.05 -8.14 -0.25
CA THR A 14 2.43 -9.18 0.72
C THR A 14 2.62 -10.54 0.05
N THR A 15 1.53 -11.25 -0.22
CA THR A 15 1.54 -12.67 -0.60
C THR A 15 1.61 -12.90 -2.11
N ASN A 16 1.27 -11.91 -2.92
CA ASN A 16 1.28 -12.05 -4.37
C ASN A 16 2.71 -11.90 -4.92
N GLU A 17 3.29 -13.03 -5.33
CA GLU A 17 4.66 -13.09 -5.87
C GLU A 17 4.79 -12.47 -7.27
N GLU A 18 3.70 -12.35 -8.03
CA GLU A 18 3.73 -11.73 -9.36
C GLU A 18 3.72 -10.21 -9.26
N THR A 19 2.95 -9.64 -8.33
CA THR A 19 2.84 -8.18 -8.19
C THR A 19 3.93 -7.58 -7.31
N ALA A 20 4.47 -8.30 -6.32
CA ALA A 20 5.48 -7.74 -5.42
C ALA A 20 6.74 -7.21 -6.15
N PRO A 21 7.33 -7.92 -7.14
CA PRO A 21 8.46 -7.40 -7.91
C PRO A 21 8.12 -6.12 -8.69
N LEU A 22 6.96 -6.09 -9.36
CA LEU A 22 6.50 -4.95 -10.13
C LEU A 22 6.27 -3.71 -9.26
N LEU A 23 5.67 -3.90 -8.07
CA LEU A 23 5.47 -2.82 -7.12
C LEU A 23 6.80 -2.29 -6.58
N LYS A 24 7.80 -3.16 -6.42
CA LYS A 24 9.14 -2.76 -6.01
C LYS A 24 9.88 -1.96 -7.09
N GLU A 25 9.70 -2.31 -8.36
CA GLU A 25 10.18 -1.48 -9.48
C GLU A 25 9.53 -0.09 -9.46
N ILE A 26 8.21 -0.04 -9.22
CA ILE A 26 7.48 1.22 -9.07
C ILE A 26 8.01 2.08 -7.91
N GLU A 27 8.40 1.48 -6.77
CA GLU A 27 9.09 2.23 -5.69
C GLU A 27 10.39 2.87 -6.16
N THR A 28 11.18 2.17 -6.98
CA THR A 28 12.45 2.72 -7.50
C THR A 28 12.25 3.93 -8.42
N MET A 29 11.04 4.11 -8.96
CA MET A 29 10.64 5.27 -9.76
C MET A 29 10.22 6.48 -8.89
N GLY A 30 10.36 6.40 -7.56
CA GLY A 30 10.01 7.47 -6.61
C GLY A 30 8.52 7.51 -6.24
N VAL A 31 7.84 6.36 -6.33
CA VAL A 31 6.45 6.20 -5.88
C VAL A 31 6.44 5.65 -4.47
N GLU A 32 5.79 6.37 -3.56
CA GLU A 32 5.57 5.93 -2.18
C GLU A 32 4.44 4.92 -2.11
N ILE A 33 4.67 3.75 -1.51
CA ILE A 33 3.65 2.72 -1.36
C ILE A 33 3.30 2.54 0.12
N TYR A 34 2.01 2.66 0.44
CA TYR A 34 1.50 2.42 1.78
C TYR A 34 0.44 1.31 1.77
N THR A 35 0.56 0.36 2.70
CA THR A 35 -0.40 -0.73 2.87
C THR A 35 -1.14 -0.58 4.20
N CYS A 36 -2.47 -0.58 4.17
CA CYS A 36 -3.29 -0.35 5.35
C CYS A 36 -2.96 -1.31 6.52
N GLY A 37 -2.47 -0.76 7.62
CA GLY A 37 -2.04 -1.52 8.78
C GLY A 37 -3.16 -2.29 9.48
N THR A 38 -4.40 -1.78 9.46
CA THR A 38 -5.56 -2.48 10.04
C THR A 38 -5.98 -3.66 9.17
N CYS A 39 -5.93 -3.51 7.84
CA CYS A 39 -6.22 -4.60 6.90
C CYS A 39 -5.16 -5.71 7.00
N LEU A 40 -3.87 -5.35 7.08
CA LEU A 40 -2.79 -6.32 7.31
C LEU A 40 -3.04 -7.15 8.56
N LYS A 41 -3.42 -6.50 9.67
CA LYS A 41 -3.76 -7.18 10.92
C LYS A 41 -4.99 -8.09 10.75
N TYR A 42 -6.04 -7.61 10.10
CA TYR A 42 -7.25 -8.39 9.84
C TYR A 42 -6.97 -9.67 9.04
N PHE A 43 -6.08 -9.61 8.05
CA PHE A 43 -5.69 -10.78 7.24
C PHE A 43 -4.53 -11.61 7.82
N ASN A 44 -4.00 -11.25 8.99
CA ASN A 44 -2.79 -11.85 9.57
C ASN A 44 -1.55 -11.80 8.63
N LEU A 45 -1.36 -10.68 7.93
CA LEU A 45 -0.28 -10.48 6.95
C LEU A 45 0.76 -9.42 7.35
N GLU A 46 0.73 -8.95 8.60
CA GLU A 46 1.65 -7.89 9.08
C GLU A 46 3.13 -8.27 8.89
N SER A 47 3.51 -9.51 9.20
CA SER A 47 4.87 -10.03 9.02
C SER A 47 5.20 -10.41 7.57
N SER A 48 4.22 -10.33 6.67
CA SER A 48 4.34 -10.74 5.27
C SER A 48 4.46 -9.54 4.32
N LEU A 49 4.57 -8.31 4.83
CA LEU A 49 4.75 -7.12 4.01
C LEU A 49 6.12 -7.15 3.31
N LYS A 50 6.12 -7.16 1.97
CA LYS A 50 7.33 -7.26 1.15
C LYS A 50 7.71 -5.97 0.45
N VAL A 51 6.74 -5.07 0.24
CA VAL A 51 6.88 -3.84 -0.55
C VAL A 51 6.15 -2.70 0.15
N GLY A 52 6.75 -1.52 0.17
CA GLY A 52 6.17 -0.35 0.81
C GLY A 52 6.18 -0.38 2.32
N HIS A 53 5.44 0.59 2.88
CA HIS A 53 5.35 0.83 4.31
C HIS A 53 3.99 0.45 4.86
N ARG A 54 3.96 0.11 6.14
CA ARG A 54 2.70 -0.02 6.88
C ARG A 54 2.05 1.37 7.03
N GLY A 55 0.95 1.58 6.34
CA GLY A 55 0.13 2.79 6.43
C GLY A 55 -0.68 2.85 7.72
N THR A 56 -0.77 4.04 8.30
CA THR A 56 -1.70 4.37 9.39
C THR A 56 -2.96 4.99 8.80
N THR A 57 -4.00 5.13 9.61
CA THR A 57 -5.21 5.85 9.21
C THR A 57 -4.89 7.29 8.81
N ASN A 58 -3.96 7.96 9.50
CA ASN A 58 -3.57 9.33 9.20
C ASN A 58 -2.93 9.46 7.82
N HIS A 59 -2.00 8.57 7.45
CA HIS A 59 -1.39 8.58 6.11
C HIS A 59 -2.44 8.52 4.99
N ILE A 60 -3.49 7.73 5.18
CA ILE A 60 -4.57 7.60 4.19
C ILE A 60 -5.45 8.85 4.18
N VAL A 61 -5.90 9.32 5.34
CA VAL A 61 -6.81 10.50 5.42
C VAL A 61 -6.12 11.77 4.94
N GLU A 62 -4.90 12.03 5.40
CA GLU A 62 -4.09 13.18 4.96
C GLU A 62 -3.82 13.08 3.46
N GLY A 63 -3.45 11.90 2.95
CA GLY A 63 -3.28 11.68 1.52
C GLY A 63 -4.56 11.97 0.71
N LEU A 64 -5.73 11.59 1.21
CA LEU A 64 -7.01 11.87 0.55
C LEU A 64 -7.41 13.35 0.57
N GLN A 65 -6.99 14.11 1.57
CA GLN A 65 -7.28 15.54 1.70
C GLN A 65 -6.28 16.41 0.94
N ASP A 66 -5.00 16.07 1.01
CA ASP A 66 -3.91 16.90 0.51
C ASP A 66 -3.60 16.65 -0.96
N PHE A 67 -3.92 15.47 -1.50
CA PHE A 67 -3.65 15.17 -2.90
C PHE A 67 -4.63 15.90 -3.81
N GLY A 68 -4.08 16.74 -4.71
CA GLY A 68 -4.88 17.49 -5.69
C GLY A 68 -5.69 16.60 -6.67
N LYS A 69 -5.38 15.31 -6.75
CA LYS A 69 -6.17 14.31 -7.48
C LYS A 69 -6.02 12.93 -6.85
N VAL A 70 -7.14 12.30 -6.56
CA VAL A 70 -7.22 10.91 -6.10
C VAL A 70 -7.92 10.06 -7.15
N VAL A 71 -7.36 8.89 -7.47
CA VAL A 71 -7.97 7.91 -8.36
C VAL A 71 -8.22 6.63 -7.57
N TRP A 72 -9.46 6.16 -7.58
CA TRP A 72 -9.90 4.92 -6.94
C TRP A 72 -10.08 3.84 -8.01
N ILE A 73 -9.56 2.64 -7.73
CA ILE A 73 -9.63 1.45 -8.60
C ILE A 73 -10.24 0.31 -7.78
#